data_AF-A0A838KZ82-F1
#
_entry.id   AF-A0A838KZ82-F1
#
_cell.length_a   1.000
_cell.length_b   1.000
_cell.length_c   1.000
_cell.angle_alpha   90.00
_cell.angle_beta   90.00
_cell.angle_gamma   90.00
#
_symmetry.space_group_name_H-M   'P 1'
#
loop_
_entity.id
_entity.type
_entity.pdbx_description
1 polymer ?
#
loop_
_entity_poly.entity_id
_entity_poly.type
_entity_poly.pdbx_seq_one_letter_code
_entity_poly.pdbx_strand_id
1 'polypeptide(L)' 'MRDPSDQLQCSFCGKSQRQVRKLIAGPGVYICDECIELCNEIIDEEFSGP' A
#
# COMPACT_ATOMS: atom_id res chain seq x y z
N MET A 1 0.11 17.19 19.41
CA MET A 1 -0.12 15.77 19.73
C MET A 1 -0.21 15.03 18.41
N ARG A 2 0.69 14.09 18.09
CA ARG A 2 0.57 13.27 16.88
C ARG A 2 -0.38 12.11 17.19
N ASP A 3 -1.44 11.98 16.40
CA ASP A 3 -2.41 10.90 16.52
C ASP A 3 -1.70 9.56 16.18
N PRO A 4 -1.83 8.50 17.00
CA PRO A 4 -1.21 7.21 16.72
C PRO A 4 -1.68 6.59 15.39
N SER A 5 -2.84 7.00 14.86
CA SER A 5 -3.32 6.60 13.53
C SER A 5 -2.50 7.21 12.38
N ASP A 6 -1.78 8.32 12.62
CA ASP A 6 -0.85 8.90 11.65
C ASP A 6 0.49 8.14 11.59
N GLN A 7 0.73 7.19 12.50
CA GLN A 7 1.95 6.37 12.50
C GLN A 7 1.89 5.20 11.51
N LEU A 8 0.68 4.77 11.13
CA LEU A 8 0.50 3.66 10.20
C LEU A 8 0.32 4.22 8.78
N GLN A 9 1.40 4.17 8.03
CA GLN A 9 1.49 4.68 6.66
C GLN A 9 1.94 3.58 5.71
N CYS A 10 1.37 3.56 4.51
CA CYS A 10 1.82 2.68 3.44
C CYS A 10 3.30 2.96 3.13
N SER A 11 4.12 1.92 3.15
CA SER A 11 5.55 2.02 2.89
C SER A 11 5.88 2.36 1.42
N PHE A 12 4.90 2.24 0.52
CA PHE A 12 5.07 2.47 -0.92
C PHE A 12 4.62 3.88 -1.35
N CYS A 13 3.42 4.30 -0.96
CA CYS A 13 2.86 5.60 -1.36
C CYS A 13 2.87 6.66 -0.24
N GLY A 14 3.21 6.28 1.01
CA GLY A 14 3.23 7.19 2.16
C GLY A 14 1.86 7.59 2.71
N LYS A 15 0.75 7.11 2.13
CA LYS A 15 -0.61 7.41 2.60
C LYS A 15 -0.86 6.81 3.98
N SER A 16 -1.50 7.57 4.87
CA SER A 16 -1.90 7.07 6.19
C SER A 16 -3.10 6.13 6.10
N GLN A 17 -3.34 5.34 7.15
CA GLN A 17 -4.50 4.45 7.25
C GLN A 17 -5.84 5.16 7.02
N ARG A 18 -5.93 6.48 7.27
CA ARG A 18 -7.15 7.28 7.04
C ARG A 18 -7.38 7.65 5.57
N GLN A 19 -6.33 7.60 4.75
CA GLN A 19 -6.37 8.01 3.34
C GLN A 19 -6.63 6.83 2.40
N VAL A 20 -6.57 5.60 2.90
CA VAL A 20 -6.72 4.38 2.11
C VAL A 20 -7.88 3.55 2.65
N ARG A 21 -8.48 2.73 1.80
CA ARG A 21 -9.60 1.89 2.21
C ARG A 21 -9.13 0.69 3.02
N LYS A 22 -7.95 0.14 2.70
CA LYS A 22 -7.30 -0.92 3.47
C LYS A 22 -5.81 -0.63 3.60
N LEU A 23 -5.28 -0.86 4.79
CA LEU A 23 -3.84 -0.89 5.05
C LEU A 23 -3.51 -2.23 5.68
N ILE A 24 -2.65 -3.00 5.02
CA ILE A 24 -2.23 -4.34 5.43
C ILE A 24 -0.87 -4.21 6.12
N ALA A 25 -0.78 -4.74 7.33
CA ALA A 25 0.44 -4.75 8.13
C ALA A 25 1.15 -6.09 7.99
N GLY A 26 2.41 -6.06 7.58
CA GLY A 26 3.36 -7.17 7.65
C GLY A 26 4.45 -6.90 8.70
N PRO A 27 5.41 -7.83 8.87
CA PRO A 27 6.55 -7.63 9.76
C PRO A 27 7.42 -6.45 9.29
N GLY A 28 7.23 -5.27 9.88
CA GLY A 28 8.02 -4.07 9.59
C GLY A 28 7.68 -3.33 8.29
N VAL A 29 6.58 -3.70 7.62
CA VAL A 29 6.16 -3.09 6.35
C VAL A 29 4.65 -2.95 6.30
N TYR A 30 4.16 -1.92 5.61
CA TYR A 30 2.74 -1.69 5.39
C TYR A 30 2.46 -1.46 3.90
N ILE A 31 1.38 -2.03 3.40
CA ILE A 31 0.95 -1.84 2.00
C ILE A 31 -0.55 -1.55 1.96
N CYS A 32 -0.97 -0.59 1.14
CA CYS A 32 -2.38 -0.28 0.95
C CYS A 32 -2.99 -0.99 -0.26
N ASP A 33 -4.31 -1.01 -0.33
CA ASP A 33 -5.06 -1.60 -1.45
C ASP A 33 -4.69 -1.01 -2.81
N GLU A 34 -4.56 0.32 -2.90
CA GLU A 34 -4.17 0.98 -4.16
C GLU A 34 -2.79 0.53 -4.66
N CYS A 35 -1.82 0.37 -3.75
CA CYS A 35 -0.49 -0.10 -4.13
C CYS A 35 -0.52 -1.57 -4.55
N ILE A 36 -1.40 -2.38 -3.97
CA ILE A 36 -1.58 -3.78 -4.40
C ILE A 36 -2.17 -3.84 -5.81
N GLU A 37 -3.19 -3.03 -6.11
CA GLU A 37 -3.79 -2.96 -7.44
C GLU A 37 -2.74 -2.53 -8.47
N LEU A 38 -2.00 -1.45 -8.20
CA LEU A 38 -0.92 -1.01 -9.08
C LEU A 38 0.18 -2.07 -9.25
N CYS A 39 0.58 -2.74 -8.18
CA CYS A 39 1.55 -3.84 -8.28
C CYS A 39 1.00 -5.00 -9.13
N ASN A 40 -0.28 -5.35 -8.98
CA ASN A 40 -0.91 -6.39 -9.79
C ASN A 40 -0.97 -6.00 -11.27
N GLU A 41 -1.29 -4.74 -11.59
CA GLU A 41 -1.29 -4.24 -12.97
C GLU A 41 0.09 -4.35 -13.61
N ILE A 42 1.14 -3.87 -12.92
CA ILE A 42 2.52 -3.97 -13.41
C ILE A 42 2.92 -5.44 -13.61
N ILE A 43 2.56 -6.30 -12.66
CA ILE A 43 2.87 -7.73 -12.74
C ILE A 43 2.12 -8.39 -13.92
N ASP A 44 0.84 -8.07 -14.10
CA ASP A 44 0.01 -8.62 -15.18
C ASP A 44 0.51 -8.15 -16.55
N GLU A 45 0.95 -6.90 -16.69
CA GLU A 45 1.60 -6.39 -17.90
C GLU A 45 2.91 -7.14 -18.22
N GLU A 46 3.75 -7.40 -17.22
CA GLU A 46 5.00 -8.16 -17.39
C GLU A 46 4.73 -9.63 -17.77
N PHE A 47 3.70 -10.25 -17.20
CA PHE A 47 3.29 -11.61 -17.55
C PHE A 47 2.53 -11.71 -18.88
N SER A 48 2.00 -10.59 -19.38
CA SER A 48 1.27 -10.48 -20.64
C SER A 48 2.12 -9.99 -21.82
N GLY A 49 3.44 -9.82 -21.62
CA GLY A 49 4.41 -9.58 -22.69
C GLY A 49 4.63 -10.83 -23.58
N PRO A 50 5.02 -10.64 -24.86
CA PRO A 50 4.95 -11.66 -25.93
C PRO A 50 5.82 -12.91 -25.71
#